data_AF-A0A451BSU7-F1
#
_entry.id   AF-A0A451BSU7-F1
#
_cell.length_a   1.000
_cell.length_b   1.000
_cell.length_c   1.000
_cell.angle_alpha   90.00
_cell.angle_beta   90.00
_cell.angle_gamma   90.00
#
_symmetry.space_group_name_H-M   'P 1'
#
loop_
_entity.id
_entity.type
_entity.pdbx_description
1 polymer ?
#
loop_
_entity_poly.entity_id
_entity_poly.type
_entity_poly.pdbx_seq_one_letter_code
_entity_poly.pdbx_strand_id
1 'polypeptide(L)'
;MRGETPEQVLQYASKRLKATEEELLDALAGELTADHIFVISEILDHIEDLERRIAVFSRQLLTKLEPYKPMLQAMQTIPGIDRMGAAMLLVEVGGDMTAFGTAEKLASWAAVSPGNHESAGKRVAGKKRKGNPYVRRILCEAANNAAVSYTLRASGKFKSLLVRRGRKRAIFALAHKMLKIGLLKKICG
;
A
#
# COMPACT_ATOMS: atom_id res chain seq x y z
N MET A 1 25.61 -16.13 -3.28
CA MET A 1 25.86 -15.81 -4.71
C MET A 1 27.03 -14.85 -4.97
N ARG A 2 27.53 -14.13 -3.96
CA ARG A 2 28.84 -13.43 -4.03
C ARG A 2 29.95 -14.23 -3.34
N GLY A 3 30.04 -15.54 -3.65
CA GLY A 3 30.90 -16.51 -2.94
C GLY A 3 30.25 -17.24 -1.76
N GLU A 4 28.99 -16.94 -1.44
CA GLU A 4 28.23 -17.66 -0.41
C GLU A 4 27.79 -19.05 -0.90
N THR A 5 27.74 -20.01 0.02
CA THR A 5 27.27 -21.38 -0.25
C THR A 5 25.74 -21.41 -0.42
N PRO A 6 25.17 -22.44 -1.09
CA PRO A 6 23.72 -22.60 -1.22
C PRO A 6 22.97 -22.55 0.13
N GLU A 7 23.57 -23.10 1.18
CA GLU A 7 23.02 -23.09 2.55
C GLU A 7 22.98 -21.68 3.14
N GLN A 8 23.98 -20.85 2.85
CA GLN A 8 23.99 -19.46 3.25
C GLN A 8 22.94 -18.65 2.50
N VAL A 9 22.67 -18.97 1.22
CA VAL A 9 21.64 -18.28 0.43
C VAL A 9 20.23 -18.59 0.94
N LEU A 10 19.99 -19.79 1.48
CA LEU A 10 18.70 -20.17 2.07
C LEU A 10 18.25 -19.25 3.22
N GLN A 11 19.16 -18.58 3.91
CA GLN A 11 18.78 -17.63 4.97
C GLN A 11 17.92 -16.47 4.43
N TYR A 12 18.03 -16.17 3.15
CA TYR A 12 17.25 -15.15 2.46
C TYR A 12 15.90 -15.67 1.94
N ALA A 13 15.63 -16.98 2.07
CA ALA A 13 14.38 -17.60 1.62
C ALA A 13 13.17 -17.07 2.41
N SER A 14 12.15 -16.62 1.70
CA SER A 14 10.93 -16.15 2.34
C SER A 14 10.15 -17.31 2.97
N LYS A 15 9.67 -17.15 4.20
CA LYS A 15 8.74 -18.09 4.87
C LYS A 15 7.41 -18.33 4.12
N ARG A 16 7.16 -17.57 3.04
CA ARG A 16 5.96 -17.69 2.19
C ARG A 16 6.18 -18.62 1.01
N LEU A 17 7.42 -19.04 0.77
CA LEU A 17 7.73 -20.09 -0.21
C LEU A 17 7.04 -21.37 0.23
N LYS A 18 6.42 -22.04 -0.73
CA LYS A 18 5.78 -23.35 -0.50
C LYS A 18 6.76 -24.51 -0.67
N ALA A 19 7.94 -24.22 -1.21
CA ALA A 19 8.99 -25.20 -1.42
C ALA A 19 9.67 -25.56 -0.11
N THR A 20 10.07 -26.81 0.04
CA THR A 20 10.90 -27.26 1.16
C THR A 20 12.33 -26.71 1.01
N GLU A 21 13.08 -26.72 2.11
CA GLU A 21 14.49 -26.35 2.08
C GLU A 21 15.30 -27.23 1.11
N GLU A 22 15.00 -28.52 1.07
CA GLU A 22 15.58 -29.48 0.12
C GLU A 22 15.25 -29.13 -1.35
N GLU A 23 13.99 -28.79 -1.66
CA GLU A 23 13.58 -28.37 -3.01
C GLU A 23 14.27 -27.07 -3.44
N LEU A 24 14.52 -26.17 -2.50
CA LEU A 24 15.25 -24.93 -2.77
C LEU A 24 16.75 -25.18 -2.98
N LEU A 25 17.36 -26.09 -2.23
CA LEU A 25 18.75 -26.51 -2.44
C LEU A 25 18.94 -27.23 -3.76
N ASP A 26 18.02 -28.12 -4.13
CA ASP A 26 18.05 -28.83 -5.41
C ASP A 26 17.92 -27.86 -6.59
N ALA A 27 17.06 -26.84 -6.48
CA ALA A 27 16.98 -25.76 -7.46
C ALA A 27 18.26 -24.92 -7.54
N LEU A 28 19.00 -24.78 -6.45
CA LEU A 28 20.30 -24.11 -6.39
C LEU A 28 21.47 -25.01 -6.82
N ALA A 29 21.27 -26.33 -6.88
CA ALA A 29 22.25 -27.32 -7.30
C ALA A 29 22.41 -27.42 -8.83
N GLY A 30 21.59 -26.70 -9.61
CA GLY A 30 21.79 -26.56 -11.05
C GLY A 30 23.09 -25.83 -11.41
N GLU A 31 23.56 -26.00 -12.65
CA GLU A 31 24.79 -25.34 -13.14
C GLU A 31 24.57 -23.83 -13.34
N LEU A 32 24.87 -23.04 -12.31
CA LEU A 32 25.05 -21.59 -12.43
C LEU A 32 26.38 -21.31 -13.12
N THR A 33 26.34 -21.10 -14.44
CA THR A 33 27.51 -20.66 -15.22
C THR A 33 28.01 -19.30 -14.74
N ALA A 34 29.26 -18.98 -15.09
CA ALA A 34 29.84 -17.66 -14.80
C ALA A 34 28.99 -16.51 -15.37
N ASP A 35 28.38 -16.70 -16.55
CA ASP A 35 27.49 -15.72 -17.16
C ASP A 35 26.20 -15.51 -16.36
N HIS A 36 25.59 -16.58 -15.83
CA HIS A 36 24.42 -16.48 -14.96
C HIS A 36 24.75 -15.72 -13.68
N ILE A 37 25.89 -16.05 -13.06
CA ILE A 37 26.36 -15.38 -11.83
C ILE A 37 26.61 -13.89 -12.09
N PHE A 38 27.23 -13.55 -13.22
CA PHE A 38 27.45 -12.16 -13.62
C PHE A 38 26.13 -11.39 -13.70
N VAL A 39 25.15 -11.90 -14.47
CA VAL A 39 23.85 -11.23 -14.65
C VAL A 39 23.11 -11.08 -13.32
N ILE A 40 23.08 -12.12 -12.48
CA ILE A 40 22.42 -12.06 -11.18
C ILE A 40 23.12 -11.03 -10.27
N SER A 41 24.45 -11.00 -10.28
CA SER A 41 25.22 -10.05 -9.46
C SER A 41 24.92 -8.60 -9.85
N GLU A 42 24.90 -8.28 -11.14
CA GLU A 42 24.54 -6.94 -11.63
C GLU A 42 23.11 -6.54 -11.25
N ILE A 43 22.15 -7.47 -11.31
CA ILE A 43 20.77 -7.21 -10.89
C ILE A 43 20.70 -6.94 -9.38
N LEU A 44 21.41 -7.73 -8.57
CA LEU A 44 21.46 -7.55 -7.12
C LEU A 44 22.10 -6.21 -6.75
N ASP A 45 23.23 -5.85 -7.38
CA ASP A 45 23.89 -4.56 -7.18
C ASP A 45 22.94 -3.40 -7.52
N HIS A 46 22.16 -3.54 -8.60
CA HIS A 46 21.18 -2.53 -8.99
C HIS A 46 20.02 -2.42 -7.98
N ILE A 47 19.52 -3.54 -7.46
CA ILE A 47 18.48 -3.54 -6.40
C ILE A 47 19.02 -2.83 -5.16
N GLU A 48 20.23 -3.17 -4.71
CA GLU A 48 20.88 -2.53 -3.56
C GLU A 48 21.07 -1.02 -3.76
N ASP A 49 21.42 -0.58 -4.98
CA ASP A 49 21.50 0.84 -5.31
C ASP A 49 20.15 1.55 -5.18
N LEU A 50 19.11 0.98 -5.78
CA LEU A 50 17.77 1.54 -5.72
C LEU A 50 17.23 1.60 -4.29
N GLU A 51 17.44 0.56 -3.50
CA GLU A 51 17.06 0.53 -2.08
C GLU A 51 17.77 1.61 -1.28
N ARG A 52 19.09 1.79 -1.50
CA ARG A 52 19.88 2.85 -0.86
C ARG A 52 19.34 4.23 -1.21
N ARG A 53 19.02 4.47 -2.48
CA ARG A 53 18.49 5.75 -2.96
C ARG A 53 17.09 6.03 -2.42
N ILE A 54 16.22 5.01 -2.38
CA ILE A 54 14.90 5.10 -1.73
C ILE A 54 15.06 5.49 -0.26
N ALA A 55 16.01 4.88 0.46
CA ALA A 55 16.26 5.20 1.87
C ALA A 55 16.73 6.65 2.06
N VAL A 56 17.59 7.16 1.17
CA VAL A 56 18.03 8.57 1.18
C VAL A 56 16.84 9.52 1.02
N PHE A 57 16.01 9.32 -0.02
CA PHE A 57 14.85 10.17 -0.25
C PHE A 57 13.81 10.06 0.85
N SER A 58 13.58 8.85 1.37
CA SER A 58 12.67 8.61 2.48
C SER A 58 13.09 9.39 3.73
N ARG A 59 14.38 9.37 4.09
CA ARG A 59 14.91 10.16 5.20
C ARG A 59 14.73 11.65 4.96
N GLN A 60 15.12 12.14 3.79
CA GLN A 60 15.02 13.56 3.48
C GLN A 60 13.57 14.07 3.52
N LEU A 61 12.62 13.29 2.99
CA LEU A 61 11.20 13.60 3.05
C LEU A 61 10.73 13.70 4.51
N LEU A 62 11.03 12.69 5.33
CA LEU A 62 10.59 12.65 6.71
C LEU A 62 11.20 13.78 7.54
N THR A 63 12.47 14.14 7.30
CA THR A 63 13.11 15.30 7.94
C THR A 63 12.37 16.60 7.58
N LYS A 64 12.01 16.81 6.32
CA LYS A 64 11.26 18.00 5.89
C LYS A 64 9.84 18.05 6.46
N LEU A 65 9.26 16.91 6.80
CA LEU A 65 7.92 16.81 7.38
C LEU A 65 7.90 16.83 8.91
N GLU A 66 9.04 16.96 9.59
CA GLU A 66 9.10 17.04 11.06
C GLU A 66 8.21 18.15 11.65
N PRO A 67 8.09 19.36 11.03
CA PRO A 67 7.14 20.37 11.49
C PRO A 67 5.67 19.93 11.50
N TYR A 68 5.33 18.93 10.68
CA TYR A 68 3.98 18.38 10.55
C TYR A 68 3.79 17.08 11.34
N LYS A 69 4.68 16.79 12.29
CA LYS A 69 4.65 15.57 13.11
C LYS A 69 3.29 15.27 13.77
N PRO A 70 2.54 16.24 14.33
CA PRO A 70 1.22 15.96 14.88
C PRO A 70 0.25 15.40 13.82
N MET A 71 0.26 15.96 12.61
CA MET A 71 -0.57 15.48 11.51
C MET A 71 -0.16 14.08 11.05
N LEU A 72 1.15 13.82 10.95
CA LEU A 72 1.67 12.49 10.61
C LEU A 72 1.26 11.44 11.66
N GLN A 73 1.34 11.78 12.95
CA GLN A 73 0.91 10.89 14.03
C GLN A 73 -0.59 10.63 13.96
N ALA A 74 -1.38 11.68 13.72
CA ALA A 74 -2.82 11.57 13.58
C ALA A 74 -3.21 10.65 12.40
N MET A 75 -2.54 10.77 11.25
CA MET A 75 -2.74 9.88 10.09
C MET A 75 -2.31 8.44 10.34
N GLN A 76 -1.23 8.20 11.09
CA GLN A 76 -0.78 6.85 11.46
C GLN A 76 -1.75 6.11 12.38
N THR A 77 -2.69 6.82 13.04
CA THR A 77 -3.76 6.15 13.80
C THR A 77 -4.77 5.43 12.90
N ILE A 78 -4.77 5.71 11.60
CA ILE A 78 -5.62 5.04 10.63
C ILE A 78 -5.06 3.64 10.37
N PRO A 79 -5.85 2.56 10.57
CA PRO A 79 -5.35 1.20 10.43
C PRO A 79 -4.70 0.93 9.07
N GLY A 80 -3.49 0.36 9.07
CA GLY A 80 -2.77 0.01 7.84
C GLY A 80 -2.01 1.19 7.20
N ILE A 81 -2.07 2.40 7.76
CA ILE A 81 -1.21 3.52 7.36
C ILE A 81 0.03 3.52 8.25
N ASP A 82 1.20 3.39 7.63
CA ASP A 82 2.50 3.51 8.29
C ASP A 82 3.06 4.94 8.17
N ARG A 83 4.26 5.18 8.73
CA ARG A 83 4.89 6.50 8.71
C ARG A 83 5.07 7.06 7.29
N MET A 84 5.50 6.21 6.35
CA MET A 84 5.72 6.63 4.97
C MET A 84 4.40 6.87 4.24
N GLY A 85 3.39 6.02 4.44
CA GLY A 85 2.05 6.20 3.90
C GLY A 85 1.40 7.50 4.40
N ALA A 86 1.58 7.84 5.68
CA ALA A 86 1.14 9.12 6.24
C ALA A 86 1.87 10.30 5.61
N ALA A 87 3.20 10.22 5.45
CA ALA A 87 3.99 11.25 4.78
C ALA A 87 3.53 11.50 3.34
N MET A 88 3.37 10.42 2.56
CA MET A 88 2.91 10.51 1.18
C MET A 88 1.48 11.06 1.08
N LEU A 89 0.58 10.68 1.98
CA LEU A 89 -0.77 11.27 2.03
C LEU A 89 -0.73 12.76 2.35
N LEU A 90 0.09 13.16 3.31
CA LEU A 90 0.23 14.57 3.69
C LEU A 90 0.79 15.42 2.55
N VAL A 91 1.75 14.90 1.78
CA VAL A 91 2.29 15.59 0.59
C VAL A 91 1.23 15.79 -0.48
N GLU A 92 0.37 14.79 -0.70
CA GLU A 92 -0.65 14.83 -1.75
C GLU A 92 -1.89 15.65 -1.38
N VAL A 93 -2.33 15.55 -0.13
CA VAL A 93 -3.56 16.21 0.35
C VAL A 93 -3.25 17.59 0.93
N GLY A 94 -2.04 17.82 1.42
CA GLY A 94 -1.66 19.02 2.15
C GLY A 94 -2.10 18.98 3.63
N GLY A 95 -1.61 19.96 4.39
CA GLY A 95 -2.00 20.15 5.79
C GLY A 95 -3.35 20.87 5.95
N ASP A 96 -3.85 21.53 4.91
CA ASP A 96 -5.09 22.30 4.98
C ASP A 96 -6.25 21.55 4.32
N MET A 97 -7.14 21.00 5.14
CA MET A 97 -8.33 20.30 4.68
C MET A 97 -9.46 21.24 4.24
N THR A 98 -9.38 22.54 4.55
CA THR A 98 -10.39 23.52 4.12
C THR A 98 -10.44 23.65 2.60
N ALA A 99 -9.32 23.41 1.91
CA ALA A 99 -9.23 23.35 0.46
C ALA A 99 -10.23 22.36 -0.18
N PHE A 100 -10.59 21.28 0.54
CA PHE A 100 -11.58 20.31 0.08
C PHE A 100 -12.99 20.60 0.58
N GLY A 101 -13.15 21.34 1.67
CA GLY A 101 -14.41 21.69 2.31
C GLY A 101 -15.13 20.53 3.01
N THR A 102 -15.26 19.36 2.37
CA THR A 102 -15.92 18.17 2.97
C THR A 102 -15.22 16.85 2.65
N ALA A 103 -15.57 15.82 3.42
CA ALA A 103 -15.13 14.43 3.26
C ALA A 103 -15.41 13.87 1.88
N GLU A 104 -16.61 14.15 1.42
CA GLU A 104 -17.16 13.65 0.18
C GLU A 104 -16.40 14.23 -1.00
N LYS A 105 -16.02 15.51 -0.90
CA LYS A 105 -15.20 16.20 -1.91
C LYS A 105 -13.80 15.61 -1.96
N LEU A 106 -13.14 15.41 -0.82
CA LEU A 106 -11.83 14.72 -0.76
C LEU A 106 -11.93 13.27 -1.30
N ALA A 107 -12.95 12.52 -0.91
CA ALA A 107 -13.19 11.15 -1.37
C ALA A 107 -13.44 11.06 -2.88
N SER A 108 -14.15 12.05 -3.43
CA SER A 108 -14.41 12.17 -4.86
C SER A 108 -13.14 12.53 -5.62
N TRP A 109 -12.35 13.48 -5.11
CA TRP A 109 -11.06 13.89 -5.69
C TRP A 109 -10.02 12.76 -5.68
N ALA A 110 -9.93 12.01 -4.57
CA ALA A 110 -9.10 10.81 -4.48
C ALA A 110 -9.65 9.62 -5.30
N ALA A 111 -10.81 9.77 -5.97
CA ALA A 111 -11.49 8.73 -6.72
C ALA A 111 -11.67 7.42 -5.94
N VAL A 112 -11.97 7.51 -4.64
CA VAL A 112 -12.37 6.39 -3.77
C VAL A 112 -13.87 6.38 -3.50
N SER A 113 -14.60 7.44 -3.84
CA SER A 113 -16.06 7.46 -3.77
C SER A 113 -16.69 6.48 -4.77
N PRO A 114 -17.78 5.77 -4.39
CA PRO A 114 -18.63 5.07 -5.36
C PRO A 114 -19.11 6.03 -6.44
N GLY A 115 -19.09 5.60 -7.70
CA GLY A 115 -19.65 6.40 -8.79
C GLY A 115 -21.18 6.45 -8.70
N ASN A 116 -21.77 7.64 -8.84
CA ASN A 116 -23.21 7.81 -9.03
C ASN A 116 -23.52 7.84 -10.54
N HIS A 117 -23.52 6.67 -11.19
CA HIS A 117 -23.96 6.54 -12.57
C HIS A 117 -25.40 6.05 -12.59
N GLU A 118 -26.32 6.97 -12.84
CA GLU A 118 -27.75 6.72 -12.92
C GLU A 118 -28.26 7.29 -14.24
N SER A 119 -29.04 6.49 -14.96
CA SER A 119 -29.71 6.89 -16.20
C SER A 119 -31.16 6.47 -16.09
N ALA A 120 -32.09 7.41 -16.31
CA ALA A 120 -33.53 7.17 -16.22
C ALA A 120 -33.96 6.42 -14.94
N GLY A 121 -33.43 6.80 -13.78
CA GLY A 121 -33.75 6.18 -12.48
C GLY A 121 -33.14 4.80 -12.23
N LYS A 122 -32.31 4.29 -13.15
CA LYS A 122 -31.60 3.00 -13.01
C LYS A 122 -30.11 3.24 -12.80
N ARG A 123 -29.57 2.61 -11.76
CA ARG A 123 -28.11 2.56 -11.53
C ARG A 123 -27.43 1.70 -12.59
N VAL A 124 -26.57 2.31 -13.37
CA VAL A 124 -25.73 1.65 -14.37
C VAL A 124 -24.33 1.41 -13.77
N ALA A 125 -23.66 0.34 -14.19
CA ALA A 125 -22.31 0.05 -13.74
C ALA A 125 -21.35 1.19 -14.10
N GLY A 126 -20.85 1.90 -13.09
CA GLY A 126 -19.91 3.01 -13.28
C GLY A 126 -18.47 2.56 -13.50
N LYS A 127 -17.73 3.29 -14.36
CA LYS A 127 -16.28 3.16 -14.50
C LYS A 127 -15.56 3.81 -13.30
N LYS A 128 -14.31 3.41 -13.06
CA LYS A 128 -13.44 4.08 -12.07
C LYS A 128 -13.32 5.56 -12.46
N ARG A 129 -13.53 6.47 -11.49
CA ARG A 129 -13.35 7.91 -11.72
C ARG A 129 -11.87 8.26 -11.93
N LYS A 130 -11.63 9.31 -12.71
CA LYS A 130 -10.34 10.00 -12.76
C LYS A 130 -10.20 10.82 -11.47
N GLY A 131 -9.10 10.64 -10.76
CA GLY A 131 -8.79 11.29 -9.49
C GLY A 131 -7.37 10.93 -9.09
N ASN A 132 -6.89 11.44 -7.96
CA ASN A 132 -5.48 11.30 -7.58
C ASN A 132 -5.09 9.80 -7.44
N PRO A 133 -4.23 9.26 -8.33
CA PRO A 133 -3.89 7.85 -8.32
C PRO A 133 -3.00 7.45 -7.14
N TYR A 134 -2.19 8.38 -6.61
CA TYR A 134 -1.29 8.15 -5.49
C TYR A 134 -2.08 7.98 -4.19
N VAL A 135 -2.95 8.95 -3.87
CA VAL A 135 -3.82 8.87 -2.69
C VAL A 135 -4.69 7.63 -2.73
N ARG A 136 -5.28 7.32 -3.89
CA ARG A 136 -6.05 6.08 -4.07
C ARG A 136 -5.23 4.84 -3.81
N ARG A 137 -3.98 4.78 -4.32
CA ARG A 137 -3.10 3.62 -4.13
C ARG A 137 -2.77 3.43 -2.66
N ILE A 138 -2.33 4.49 -1.98
CA ILE A 138 -1.98 4.45 -0.55
C ILE A 138 -3.17 3.96 0.28
N LEU A 139 -4.37 4.50 0.03
CA LEU A 139 -5.58 4.07 0.75
C LEU A 139 -5.97 2.61 0.45
N CYS A 140 -5.79 2.14 -0.77
CA CYS A 140 -6.06 0.74 -1.14
C CYS A 140 -5.05 -0.22 -0.53
N GLU A 141 -3.78 0.17 -0.43
CA GLU A 141 -2.72 -0.60 0.22
C GLU A 141 -2.94 -0.66 1.73
N ALA A 142 -3.22 0.49 2.36
CA ALA A 142 -3.60 0.56 3.77
C ALA A 142 -4.84 -0.28 4.07
N ALA A 143 -5.87 -0.21 3.22
CA ALA A 143 -7.06 -1.05 3.34
C ALA A 143 -6.75 -2.55 3.15
N ASN A 144 -5.82 -2.93 2.26
CA ASN A 144 -5.39 -4.31 2.13
C ASN A 144 -4.69 -4.80 3.38
N ASN A 145 -3.78 -4.01 3.94
CA ASN A 145 -3.06 -4.32 5.16
C ASN A 145 -4.03 -4.45 6.34
N ALA A 146 -4.90 -3.45 6.53
CA ALA A 146 -5.95 -3.46 7.55
C ALA A 146 -6.93 -4.63 7.40
N ALA A 147 -7.19 -5.10 6.19
CA ALA A 147 -8.05 -6.28 5.93
C ALA A 147 -7.38 -7.61 6.29
N VAL A 148 -6.05 -7.64 6.47
CA VAL A 148 -5.36 -8.81 7.02
C VAL A 148 -5.58 -8.89 8.54
N SER A 149 -5.71 -7.75 9.22
CA SER A 149 -5.98 -7.70 10.67
C SER A 149 -7.31 -8.38 11.03
N TYR A 150 -7.28 -9.22 12.07
CA TYR A 150 -8.40 -10.05 12.52
C TYR A 150 -9.69 -9.24 12.78
N THR A 151 -9.56 -8.08 13.42
CA THR A 151 -10.67 -7.20 13.82
C THR A 151 -11.47 -6.64 12.63
N LEU A 152 -10.81 -6.22 11.55
CA LEU A 152 -11.49 -5.74 10.35
C LEU A 152 -11.98 -6.88 9.46
N ARG A 153 -11.23 -7.99 9.40
CA ARG A 153 -11.62 -9.19 8.65
C ARG A 153 -12.89 -9.83 9.23
N ALA A 154 -13.06 -9.74 10.56
CA ALA A 154 -14.25 -10.20 11.28
C ALA A 154 -15.45 -9.23 11.18
N SER A 155 -15.27 -8.01 10.65
CA SER A 155 -16.38 -7.07 10.49
C SER A 155 -17.43 -7.61 9.53
N GLY A 156 -18.66 -7.81 10.01
CA GLY A 156 -19.77 -8.37 9.22
C GLY A 156 -20.04 -7.61 7.91
N LYS A 157 -19.81 -6.29 7.87
CA LYS A 157 -19.96 -5.47 6.66
C LYS A 157 -18.88 -5.76 5.62
N PHE A 158 -17.63 -5.94 6.04
CA PHE A 158 -16.53 -6.28 5.13
C PHE A 158 -16.69 -7.71 4.59
N LYS A 159 -17.03 -8.67 5.46
CA LYS A 159 -17.32 -10.06 5.08
C LYS A 159 -18.49 -10.14 4.08
N SER A 160 -19.57 -9.41 4.33
CA SER A 160 -20.72 -9.34 3.40
C SER A 160 -20.30 -8.81 2.01
N LEU A 161 -19.49 -7.74 1.97
CA LEU A 161 -18.99 -7.18 0.70
C LEU A 161 -18.03 -8.12 -0.02
N LEU A 162 -17.18 -8.83 0.73
CA LEU A 162 -16.28 -9.85 0.17
C LEU A 162 -17.06 -10.94 -0.56
N VAL A 163 -18.09 -11.49 0.09
CA VAL A 163 -18.94 -12.55 -0.48
C VAL A 163 -19.71 -12.04 -1.69
N ARG A 164 -20.34 -10.86 -1.60
CA ARG A 164 -21.24 -10.35 -2.65
C ARG A 164 -20.52 -9.74 -3.86
N ARG A 165 -19.32 -9.19 -3.69
CA ARG A 165 -18.66 -8.35 -4.71
C ARG A 165 -17.18 -8.65 -4.93
N GLY A 166 -16.61 -9.58 -4.18
CA GLY A 166 -15.20 -9.95 -4.27
C GLY A 166 -14.23 -8.96 -3.60
N ARG A 167 -12.97 -9.42 -3.44
CA ARG A 167 -11.92 -8.72 -2.68
C ARG A 167 -11.66 -7.29 -3.14
N LYS A 168 -11.46 -7.09 -4.45
CA LYS A 168 -11.12 -5.76 -5.01
C LYS A 168 -12.17 -4.70 -4.66
N ARG A 169 -13.46 -5.04 -4.73
CA ARG A 169 -14.55 -4.11 -4.41
C ARG A 169 -14.70 -3.89 -2.90
N ALA A 170 -14.48 -4.93 -2.09
CA ALA A 170 -14.51 -4.80 -0.63
C ALA A 170 -13.37 -3.90 -0.12
N ILE A 171 -12.15 -4.06 -0.63
CA ILE A 171 -11.00 -3.20 -0.30
C ILE A 171 -11.27 -1.75 -0.70
N PHE A 172 -11.82 -1.51 -1.89
CA PHE A 172 -12.14 -0.16 -2.34
C PHE A 172 -13.19 0.52 -1.43
N ALA A 173 -14.21 -0.23 -1.02
CA ALA A 173 -15.21 0.27 -0.07
C ALA A 173 -14.61 0.55 1.32
N LEU A 174 -13.64 -0.24 1.74
CA LEU A 174 -12.90 -0.02 2.98
C LEU A 174 -12.02 1.23 2.89
N ALA A 175 -11.25 1.40 1.81
CA ALA A 175 -10.46 2.60 1.54
C ALA A 175 -11.31 3.89 1.59
N HIS A 176 -12.50 3.86 0.98
CA HIS A 176 -13.46 4.96 1.07
C HIS A 176 -13.88 5.27 2.51
N LYS A 177 -14.18 4.22 3.30
CA LYS A 177 -14.57 4.37 4.71
C LYS A 177 -13.41 4.91 5.56
N MET A 178 -12.19 4.44 5.32
CA MET A 178 -10.98 4.88 6.02
C MET A 178 -10.70 6.35 5.78
N LEU A 179 -10.83 6.83 4.54
CA LEU A 179 -10.66 8.26 4.24
C LEU A 179 -11.72 9.12 4.95
N LYS A 180 -13.00 8.73 4.88
CA LYS A 180 -14.08 9.52 5.49
C LYS A 180 -14.00 9.61 7.01
N ILE A 181 -13.61 8.52 7.68
CA ILE A 181 -13.59 8.45 9.15
C ILE A 181 -12.23 8.85 9.72
N GLY A 182 -11.15 8.41 9.07
CA GLY A 182 -9.79 8.54 9.56
C GLY A 182 -9.19 9.92 9.34
N LEU A 183 -9.16 10.41 8.09
CA LEU A 183 -8.47 11.67 7.79
C LEU A 183 -9.18 12.89 8.39
N LEU A 184 -10.50 12.94 8.29
CA LEU A 184 -11.24 14.15 8.68
C LEU A 184 -11.35 14.41 10.16
N LYS A 185 -11.63 13.36 10.95
CA LYS A 185 -11.73 13.51 12.41
C LYS A 185 -10.40 13.85 13.06
N LYS A 186 -9.29 13.66 12.34
CA LYS A 186 -7.93 13.69 12.87
C LYS A 186 -7.12 14.90 12.40
N ILE A 187 -7.56 15.56 11.32
CA ILE A 187 -6.87 16.73 10.75
C ILE A 187 -7.69 18.01 10.96
N CYS A 188 -9.02 17.92 11.11
CA CYS A 188 -9.88 19.07 11.39
C CYS A 188 -10.23 19.23 12.89
N GLY A 189 -9.62 18.45 13.78
CA GLY A 189 -9.91 18.43 15.22
C GLY A 189 -8.68 18.75 16.06
#